data_AF-A0A957GV28-F1
#
_entry.id   AF-A0A957GV28-F1
#
_cell.length_a   1.000
_cell.length_b   1.000
_cell.length_c   1.000
_cell.angle_alpha   90.00
_cell.angle_beta   90.00
_cell.angle_gamma   90.00
#
_symmetry.space_group_name_H-M   'P 1'
#
loop_
_entity.id
_entity.type
_entity.pdbx_description
1 polymer ?
#
loop_
_entity_poly.entity_id
_entity_poly.type
_entity_poly.pdbx_seq_one_letter_code
_entity_poly.pdbx_strand_id
1 'polypeptide(L)'
;MIFLIVMSINLLGDGVRDALDPRLRSGALSRPMAAALVRRNGPVPEASDDLLALQDVHTEFHAGKRVLRAVSGVSLAVKPGECLGVIGESGSGKSVTALSVMGLVASPPGVITGGAARFKGQDMIGADFETLRRLRGDRIAYIFQDPLATLHPLYKVGRQMAEAIQV
;
A
#
# COMPACT_ATOMS: atom_id res chain seq x y z
N MET A 1 -14.90 35.48 18.99
CA MET A 1 -15.58 34.51 19.88
C MET A 1 -15.79 33.16 19.20
N ILE A 2 -16.50 33.07 18.07
CA ILE A 2 -16.75 31.80 17.35
C ILE A 2 -15.45 31.08 16.93
N PHE A 3 -14.47 31.79 16.37
CA PHE A 3 -13.19 31.20 15.95
C PHE A 3 -12.43 30.50 17.09
N LEU A 4 -12.34 31.16 18.25
CA LEU A 4 -11.68 30.58 19.43
C LEU A 4 -12.40 29.31 19.90
N ILE A 5 -13.73 29.29 19.86
CA ILE A 5 -14.53 28.14 20.25
C ILE A 5 -14.30 26.96 19.29
N VAL A 6 -14.37 27.21 17.98
CA VAL A 6 -14.14 26.17 16.96
C VAL A 6 -12.74 25.61 17.04
N MET A 7 -11.73 26.48 17.18
CA MET A 7 -10.34 26.04 17.31
C MET A 7 -10.13 25.24 18.59
N SER A 8 -10.75 25.65 19.70
CA SER A 8 -10.65 24.93 20.98
C SER A 8 -11.31 23.55 20.92
N ILE A 9 -12.48 23.44 20.28
CA ILE A 9 -13.17 22.16 20.12
C ILE A 9 -12.41 21.21 19.20
N ASN A 10 -11.87 21.70 18.07
CA ASN A 10 -11.05 20.88 17.18
C ASN A 10 -9.75 20.44 17.87
N LEU A 11 -9.05 21.36 18.56
CA LEU A 11 -7.81 21.04 19.27
C LEU A 11 -8.05 20.03 20.40
N LEU A 12 -9.14 20.17 21.14
CA LEU A 12 -9.55 19.22 22.17
C LEU A 12 -9.95 17.87 21.56
N GLY A 13 -10.69 17.89 20.45
CA GLY A 13 -11.11 16.69 19.73
C GLY A 13 -9.93 15.88 19.20
N ASP A 14 -8.96 16.55 18.56
CA ASP A 14 -7.72 15.93 18.08
C ASP A 14 -6.87 15.44 19.25
N GLY A 15 -6.74 16.23 20.33
CA GLY A 15 -6.00 15.82 21.53
C GLY A 15 -6.61 14.60 22.22
N VAL A 16 -7.95 14.52 22.31
CA VAL A 16 -8.65 13.35 22.85
C VAL A 16 -8.51 12.15 21.91
N ARG A 17 -8.65 12.36 20.60
CA ARG A 17 -8.47 11.31 19.58
C ARG A 17 -7.07 10.72 19.66
N ASP A 18 -6.04 11.56 19.77
CA ASP A 18 -4.64 11.14 19.86
C ASP A 18 -4.36 10.45 21.20
N ALA A 19 -4.90 10.96 22.32
CA ALA A 19 -4.76 10.31 23.63
C ALA A 19 -5.42 8.93 23.72
N LEU A 20 -6.46 8.72 22.90
CA LEU A 20 -7.19 7.47 22.76
C LEU A 20 -6.66 6.60 21.60
N ASP A 21 -5.79 7.12 20.73
CA ASP A 21 -5.27 6.36 19.59
C ASP A 21 -4.36 5.21 20.10
N PRO A 22 -4.77 3.95 19.93
CA PRO A 22 -3.98 2.80 20.37
C PRO A 22 -2.62 2.70 19.65
N ARG A 23 -2.47 3.35 18.50
CA ARG A 23 -1.23 3.38 17.70
C ARG A 23 -0.14 4.21 18.39
N LEU A 24 -0.51 5.29 19.09
CA LEU A 24 0.44 6.13 19.83
C LEU A 24 0.89 5.46 21.14
N ARG A 25 -0.03 4.79 21.85
CA ARG A 25 0.26 4.07 23.12
C ARG A 25 1.17 2.84 22.95
N SER A 26 1.22 2.24 21.76
CA SER A 26 2.00 1.03 21.50
C SER A 26 3.45 1.30 21.07
N GLY A 27 3.88 2.57 21.01
CA GLY A 27 5.19 2.93 20.47
C GLY A 27 5.35 2.57 18.99
N ALA A 28 4.23 2.31 18.29
CA ALA A 28 4.19 1.76 16.94
C ALA A 28 4.38 2.82 15.84
N LEU A 29 4.98 3.97 16.15
CA LEU A 29 5.53 4.90 15.16
C LEU A 29 6.85 4.34 14.61
N SER A 30 6.84 3.08 14.20
CA SER A 30 7.91 2.53 13.38
C SER A 30 7.83 3.21 12.03
N ARG A 31 8.93 3.80 11.56
CA ARG A 31 9.00 4.33 10.19
C ARG A 31 8.51 3.24 9.23
N PRO A 32 7.51 3.52 8.38
CA PRO A 32 7.08 2.55 7.39
C PRO A 32 8.26 2.15 6.52
N MET A 33 8.42 0.85 6.29
CA MET A 33 9.47 0.32 5.44
C MET A 33 9.22 0.67 3.97
N ALA A 34 10.31 0.76 3.18
CA ALA A 34 10.23 1.04 1.75
C ALA A 34 9.65 -0.13 0.91
N ALA A 35 9.57 -1.32 1.52
CA ALA A 35 8.87 -2.48 1.01
C ALA A 35 7.98 -3.06 2.12
N ALA A 36 6.83 -3.61 1.72
CA ALA A 36 5.92 -4.29 2.63
C ALA A 36 6.62 -5.47 3.33
N LEU A 37 6.27 -5.70 4.59
CA LEU A 37 6.75 -6.87 5.32
C LEU A 37 6.01 -8.10 4.80
N VAL A 38 6.78 -9.12 4.43
CA VAL A 38 6.26 -10.36 3.85
C VAL A 38 6.53 -11.50 4.82
N ARG A 39 5.47 -12.22 5.19
CA ARG A 39 5.53 -13.45 5.99
C ARG A 39 4.70 -14.51 5.30
N ARG A 40 5.23 -14.97 4.18
CA ARG A 40 4.55 -15.92 3.33
C ARG A 40 4.70 -17.33 3.89
N ASN A 41 3.58 -17.99 4.16
CA ASN A 41 3.57 -19.40 4.52
C ASN A 41 3.08 -20.22 3.32
N GLY A 42 3.92 -21.13 2.82
CA GLY A 42 3.55 -22.06 1.75
C GLY A 42 4.26 -21.82 0.41
N PRO A 43 4.08 -22.75 -0.55
CA PRO A 43 4.75 -22.72 -1.84
C PRO A 43 4.27 -21.52 -2.68
N VAL A 44 5.17 -21.01 -3.51
CA VAL A 44 4.83 -19.98 -4.50
C VAL A 44 4.07 -20.67 -5.65
N PRO A 45 2.80 -20.35 -5.93
CA PRO A 45 2.07 -20.95 -7.03
C PRO A 45 2.74 -20.69 -8.39
N GLU A 46 2.47 -21.60 -9.34
CA GLU A 46 3.14 -21.68 -10.64
C GLU A 46 2.92 -20.41 -11.49
N ALA A 47 3.89 -20.10 -12.33
CA ALA A 47 3.85 -18.91 -13.17
C ALA A 47 2.72 -18.99 -14.22
N SER A 48 2.07 -17.85 -14.48
CA SER A 48 1.18 -17.66 -15.63
C SER A 48 1.90 -16.85 -16.71
N ASP A 49 1.51 -17.03 -17.98
CA ASP A 49 1.93 -16.22 -19.13
C ASP A 49 1.26 -14.83 -19.18
N ASP A 50 0.38 -14.51 -18.21
CA ASP A 50 -0.24 -13.20 -18.10
C ASP A 50 0.78 -12.08 -17.82
N LEU A 51 0.44 -10.85 -18.23
CA LEU A 51 1.28 -9.67 -17.95
C LEU A 51 1.40 -9.43 -16.44
N LEU A 52 0.29 -9.54 -15.73
CA LEU A 52 0.19 -9.48 -14.29
C LEU A 52 -0.68 -10.64 -13.79
N ALA A 53 -0.20 -11.42 -12.83
CA ALA A 53 -0.96 -12.49 -12.20
C ALA A 53 -0.85 -12.41 -10.68
N LEU A 54 -1.99 -12.33 -10.00
CA LEU A 54 -2.12 -12.46 -8.56
C LEU A 54 -2.71 -13.83 -8.28
N GLN A 55 -2.11 -14.56 -7.35
CA GLN A 55 -2.50 -15.92 -7.00
C GLN A 55 -2.58 -16.02 -5.49
N ASP A 56 -3.80 -16.18 -4.98
CA ASP A 56 -4.13 -16.35 -3.57
C ASP A 56 -3.46 -15.30 -2.66
N VAL A 57 -3.50 -14.02 -3.04
CA VAL A 57 -2.85 -12.95 -2.27
C VAL A 57 -3.60 -12.71 -0.96
N HIS A 58 -2.87 -12.73 0.16
CA HIS A 58 -3.39 -12.42 1.49
C HIS A 58 -2.65 -11.23 2.11
N THR A 59 -3.38 -10.32 2.74
CA THR A 59 -2.80 -9.15 3.42
C THR A 59 -3.57 -8.83 4.69
N GLU A 60 -2.82 -8.70 5.78
CA GLU A 60 -3.34 -8.48 7.12
C GLU A 60 -2.76 -7.21 7.73
N PHE A 61 -3.53 -6.55 8.59
CA PHE A 61 -3.07 -5.44 9.44
C PHE A 61 -3.15 -5.86 10.90
N HIS A 62 -2.02 -5.75 11.61
CA HIS A 62 -1.92 -6.17 13.01
C HIS A 62 -2.01 -4.95 13.93
N ALA A 63 -3.12 -4.81 14.66
CA ALA A 63 -3.36 -3.73 15.60
C ALA A 63 -3.46 -4.27 17.03
N GLY A 64 -2.33 -4.31 17.74
CA GLY A 64 -2.24 -4.94 19.05
C GLY A 64 -2.56 -6.43 18.98
N LYS A 65 -3.60 -6.88 19.68
CA LYS A 65 -4.08 -8.28 19.65
C LYS A 65 -5.04 -8.58 18.49
N ARG A 66 -5.49 -7.57 17.75
CA ARG A 66 -6.46 -7.73 16.67
C ARG A 66 -5.76 -7.86 15.32
N VAL A 67 -6.17 -8.85 14.55
CA VAL A 67 -5.75 -9.03 13.15
C VAL A 67 -6.93 -8.66 12.25
N LEU A 68 -6.73 -7.67 11.38
CA LEU A 68 -7.70 -7.32 10.34
C LEU A 68 -7.21 -7.91 9.01
N ARG A 69 -7.98 -8.83 8.44
CA ARG A 69 -7.72 -9.37 7.10
C ARG A 69 -8.30 -8.44 6.05
N ALA A 70 -7.45 -7.66 5.40
CA ALA A 70 -7.86 -6.69 4.40
C ALA A 70 -7.95 -7.31 2.99
N VAL A 71 -7.15 -8.34 2.72
CA VAL A 71 -7.19 -9.13 1.49
C VAL A 71 -7.16 -10.60 1.88
N SER A 72 -8.15 -11.37 1.45
CA SER A 72 -8.34 -12.78 1.84
C SER A 72 -8.40 -13.67 0.61
N GLY A 73 -7.25 -13.99 0.02
CA GLY A 73 -7.13 -14.95 -1.08
C GLY A 73 -7.55 -14.43 -2.44
N VAL A 74 -7.09 -13.23 -2.82
CA VAL A 74 -7.43 -12.66 -4.13
C VAL A 74 -6.57 -13.27 -5.22
N SER A 75 -7.22 -13.82 -6.25
CA SER A 75 -6.59 -14.26 -7.49
C SER A 75 -7.19 -13.50 -8.67
N LEU A 76 -6.33 -12.89 -9.48
CA LEU A 76 -6.73 -12.16 -10.69
C LEU A 76 -5.57 -12.17 -11.70
N ALA A 77 -5.88 -11.97 -12.97
CA ALA A 77 -4.90 -11.88 -14.03
C ALA A 77 -5.23 -10.71 -14.95
N VAL A 78 -4.19 -10.13 -15.56
CA VAL A 78 -4.30 -9.09 -16.58
C VAL A 78 -3.40 -9.47 -17.74
N LYS A 79 -3.98 -9.59 -18.93
CA LYS A 79 -3.27 -9.88 -20.17
C LYS A 79 -2.63 -8.62 -20.76
N PRO A 80 -1.65 -8.77 -21.68
CA PRO A 80 -1.12 -7.62 -22.41
C PRO A 80 -2.24 -6.84 -23.13
N GLY A 81 -2.31 -5.54 -22.89
CA GLY A 81 -3.32 -4.65 -23.49
C GLY A 81 -4.71 -4.68 -22.83
N GLU A 82 -4.88 -5.49 -21.78
CA GLU A 82 -6.14 -5.56 -21.03
C GLU A 82 -6.24 -4.44 -19.98
N CYS A 83 -7.46 -3.95 -19.77
CA CYS A 83 -7.79 -3.05 -18.67
C CYS A 83 -8.72 -3.77 -17.70
N LEU A 84 -8.25 -4.03 -16.47
CA LEU A 84 -9.03 -4.67 -15.42
C LEU A 84 -9.54 -3.62 -14.41
N GLY A 85 -10.86 -3.58 -14.21
CA GLY A 85 -11.50 -2.77 -13.18
C GLY A 85 -11.85 -3.61 -11.94
N VAL A 86 -11.53 -3.08 -10.75
CA VAL A 86 -11.93 -3.69 -9.46
C VAL A 86 -12.94 -2.78 -8.78
N ILE A 87 -14.16 -3.29 -8.55
CA ILE A 87 -15.29 -2.54 -7.99
C ILE A 87 -15.72 -3.18 -6.67
N GLY A 88 -16.22 -2.36 -5.74
CA GLY A 88 -16.72 -2.80 -4.44
C GLY A 88 -16.90 -1.62 -3.49
N GLU A 89 -17.52 -1.87 -2.34
CA GLU A 89 -17.81 -0.85 -1.32
C GLU A 89 -16.55 -0.25 -0.69
N SER A 90 -16.68 0.91 -0.03
CA SER A 90 -15.57 1.48 0.74
C SER A 90 -15.09 0.47 1.80
N GLY A 91 -13.78 0.27 1.90
CA GLY A 91 -13.18 -0.69 2.84
C GLY A 91 -13.16 -2.16 2.38
N SER A 92 -13.65 -2.50 1.18
CA SER A 92 -13.66 -3.88 0.66
C SER A 92 -12.29 -4.46 0.28
N GLY A 93 -11.19 -3.74 0.56
CA GLY A 93 -9.82 -4.21 0.28
C GLY A 93 -9.22 -3.81 -1.07
N LYS A 94 -9.96 -3.14 -1.97
CA LYS A 94 -9.48 -2.78 -3.33
C LYS A 94 -8.10 -2.11 -3.36
N SER A 95 -7.94 -1.02 -2.61
CA SER A 95 -6.69 -0.27 -2.55
C SER A 95 -5.57 -1.09 -1.92
N VAL A 96 -5.90 -1.91 -0.91
CA VAL A 96 -4.93 -2.80 -0.28
C VAL A 96 -4.47 -3.86 -1.27
N THR A 97 -5.37 -4.48 -2.03
CA THR A 97 -5.00 -5.43 -3.10
C THR A 97 -4.01 -4.81 -4.08
N ALA A 98 -4.28 -3.61 -4.58
CA ALA A 98 -3.38 -2.93 -5.52
C ALA A 98 -2.01 -2.57 -4.89
N LEU A 99 -2.00 -2.13 -3.62
CA LEU A 99 -0.76 -1.85 -2.89
C LEU A 99 0.03 -3.12 -2.58
N SER A 100 -0.64 -4.24 -2.30
CA SER A 100 -0.02 -5.54 -2.03
C SER A 100 0.73 -6.06 -3.25
N VAL A 101 0.15 -5.93 -4.45
CA VAL A 101 0.84 -6.27 -5.71
C VAL A 101 2.18 -5.57 -5.80
N MET A 102 2.21 -4.27 -5.50
CA MET A 102 3.39 -3.44 -5.62
C MET A 102 4.34 -3.55 -4.43
N GLY A 103 3.99 -4.28 -3.36
CA GLY A 103 4.75 -4.29 -2.10
C GLY A 103 4.79 -2.92 -1.40
N LEU A 104 3.74 -2.11 -1.57
CA LEU A 104 3.61 -0.74 -1.03
C LEU A 104 2.68 -0.65 0.19
N VAL A 105 2.20 -1.78 0.70
CA VAL A 105 1.41 -1.81 1.95
C VAL A 105 2.25 -1.22 3.07
N ALA A 106 1.68 -0.28 3.83
CA ALA A 106 2.35 0.33 4.97
C ALA A 106 2.67 -0.73 6.03
N SER A 107 3.97 -1.01 6.20
CA SER A 107 4.47 -2.04 7.08
C SER A 107 5.49 -1.47 8.07
N PRO A 108 5.28 -1.62 9.39
CA PRO A 108 4.06 -2.06 10.07
C PRO A 108 2.90 -1.03 9.96
N PRO A 109 1.62 -1.41 10.24
CA PRO A 109 1.16 -2.71 10.74
C PRO A 109 0.74 -3.72 9.67
N GLY A 110 0.83 -3.38 8.38
CA GLY A 110 0.47 -4.28 7.29
C GLY A 110 1.51 -5.38 7.08
N VAL A 111 1.04 -6.59 6.74
CA VAL A 111 1.86 -7.76 6.42
C VAL A 111 1.21 -8.52 5.27
N ILE A 112 1.98 -8.85 4.24
CA ILE A 112 1.56 -9.77 3.19
C ILE A 112 1.84 -11.19 3.68
N THR A 113 0.79 -11.98 3.88
CA THR A 113 0.87 -13.28 4.58
C THR A 113 0.82 -14.49 3.66
N GLY A 114 0.48 -14.30 2.38
CA GLY A 114 0.27 -15.38 1.43
C GLY A 114 0.17 -14.90 -0.01
N GLY A 115 0.27 -15.86 -0.93
CA GLY A 115 0.10 -15.64 -2.36
C GLY A 115 1.25 -14.94 -3.07
N ALA A 116 1.20 -14.94 -4.40
CA ALA A 116 2.19 -14.34 -5.28
C ALA A 116 1.54 -13.24 -6.12
N ALA A 117 2.33 -12.21 -6.45
CA ALA A 117 1.99 -11.27 -7.50
C ALA A 117 3.14 -11.28 -8.50
N ARG A 118 2.90 -11.72 -9.72
CA ARG A 118 3.91 -11.86 -10.77
C ARG A 118 3.68 -10.84 -11.86
N PHE A 119 4.72 -10.10 -12.22
CA PHE A 119 4.75 -9.27 -13.41
C PHE A 119 5.70 -9.89 -14.43
N LYS A 120 5.19 -10.31 -15.59
CA LYS A 120 5.96 -11.03 -16.63
C LYS A 120 6.78 -12.19 -16.05
N GLY A 121 6.15 -13.02 -15.20
CA GLY A 121 6.77 -14.16 -14.53
C GLY A 121 7.58 -13.84 -13.26
N GLN A 122 8.03 -12.61 -13.07
CA GLN A 122 8.80 -12.18 -11.89
C GLN A 122 7.89 -12.00 -10.67
N ASP A 123 8.10 -12.78 -9.60
CA ASP A 123 7.38 -12.58 -8.33
C ASP A 123 7.84 -11.27 -7.67
N MET A 124 6.90 -10.37 -7.42
CA MET A 124 7.11 -9.06 -6.82
C MET A 124 6.98 -9.11 -5.29
N ILE A 125 6.12 -9.97 -4.74
CA ILE A 125 5.92 -10.04 -3.29
C ILE A 125 7.19 -10.58 -2.63
N GLY A 126 7.80 -11.62 -3.20
CA GLY A 126 9.05 -12.19 -2.70
C GLY A 126 10.33 -11.46 -3.12
N ALA A 127 10.23 -10.41 -3.94
CA ALA A 127 11.41 -9.74 -4.48
C ALA A 127 12.13 -8.89 -3.43
N ASP A 128 13.44 -8.76 -3.59
CA ASP A 128 14.22 -7.80 -2.81
C ASP A 128 13.87 -6.35 -3.20
N PHE A 129 14.29 -5.42 -2.34
CA PHE A 129 13.99 -4.01 -2.54
C PHE A 129 14.61 -3.45 -3.83
N GLU A 130 15.78 -3.93 -4.25
CA GLU A 130 16.43 -3.44 -5.46
C GLU A 130 15.66 -3.82 -6.72
N THR A 131 15.19 -5.07 -6.80
CA THR A 131 14.32 -5.55 -7.88
C THR A 131 13.02 -4.76 -7.91
N LEU A 132 12.39 -4.55 -6.76
CA LEU A 132 11.18 -3.73 -6.64
C LEU A 132 11.44 -2.30 -7.09
N ARG A 133 12.56 -1.70 -6.69
CA ARG A 133 12.94 -0.33 -7.08
C ARG A 133 13.13 -0.20 -8.59
N ARG A 134 13.73 -1.19 -9.26
CA ARG A 134 13.91 -1.17 -10.72
C ARG A 134 12.58 -1.30 -11.47
N LEU A 135 11.62 -2.06 -10.95
CA LEU A 135 10.31 -2.23 -11.58
C LEU A 135 9.39 -1.03 -11.35
N ARG A 136 9.44 -0.45 -10.15
CA ARG A 136 8.63 0.72 -9.77
C ARG A 136 9.11 1.96 -10.53
N GLY A 137 8.18 2.66 -11.17
CA GLY A 137 8.47 3.88 -11.94
C GLY A 137 8.87 3.62 -13.40
N ASP A 138 9.67 2.58 -13.67
CA ASP A 138 10.05 2.21 -15.04
C ASP A 138 8.97 1.36 -15.74
N ARG A 139 8.52 0.29 -15.07
CA ARG A 139 7.62 -0.72 -15.68
C ARG A 139 6.23 -0.73 -15.07
N ILE A 140 6.12 -0.36 -13.79
CA ILE A 140 4.86 -0.34 -13.06
C ILE A 140 4.81 0.95 -12.24
N ALA A 141 3.73 1.71 -12.42
CA ALA A 141 3.47 2.93 -11.69
C ALA A 141 2.17 2.80 -10.88
N TYR A 142 2.11 3.51 -9.77
CA TYR A 142 0.91 3.61 -8.95
C TYR A 142 0.49 5.08 -8.83
N ILE A 143 -0.77 5.36 -9.13
CA ILE A 143 -1.38 6.68 -8.95
C ILE A 143 -2.27 6.60 -7.71
N PHE A 144 -1.92 7.36 -6.68
CA PHE A 144 -2.66 7.38 -5.41
C PHE A 144 -4.02 8.06 -5.55
N GLN A 145 -4.96 7.70 -4.67
CA GLN A 145 -6.33 8.23 -4.68
C GLN A 145 -6.39 9.75 -4.52
N ASP A 146 -5.46 10.32 -3.72
CA ASP A 146 -5.25 11.76 -3.60
C ASP A 146 -3.86 12.11 -4.14
N PRO A 147 -3.71 12.33 -5.46
CA PRO A 147 -2.42 12.61 -6.07
C PRO A 147 -1.96 14.05 -5.83
N LEU A 148 -2.82 14.96 -5.35
CA LEU A 148 -2.42 16.34 -5.06
C LEU A 148 -1.70 16.42 -3.72
N ALA A 149 -2.10 15.59 -2.74
CA ALA A 149 -1.44 15.50 -1.45
C ALA A 149 0.01 14.99 -1.52
N THR A 150 0.43 14.37 -2.63
CA THR A 150 1.80 13.84 -2.80
C THR A 150 2.77 14.87 -3.39
N LEU A 151 2.29 16.00 -3.91
CA LEU A 151 3.13 17.07 -4.44
C LEU A 151 3.51 18.06 -3.34
N HIS A 152 4.80 18.38 -3.27
CA HIS A 152 5.31 19.37 -2.34
C HIS A 152 5.01 20.79 -2.85
N PRO A 153 4.21 21.60 -2.11
CA PRO A 153 3.66 22.85 -2.63
C PRO A 153 4.71 23.94 -2.85
N LEU A 154 5.88 23.84 -2.20
CA LEU A 154 6.97 24.81 -2.39
C LEU A 154 7.80 24.58 -3.67
N TYR A 155 7.54 23.52 -4.42
CA TYR A 155 8.28 23.20 -5.65
C TYR A 155 7.37 23.17 -6.88
N LYS A 156 7.88 23.61 -8.02
CA LYS A 156 7.18 23.49 -9.31
C LYS A 156 6.95 22.03 -9.65
N VAL A 157 5.77 21.71 -10.19
CA VAL A 157 5.40 20.35 -10.62
C VAL A 157 6.47 19.73 -11.52
N GLY A 158 6.93 20.45 -12.55
CA GLY A 158 7.94 19.94 -13.48
C GLY A 158 9.27 19.55 -12.82
N ARG A 159 9.68 20.24 -11.74
CA ARG A 159 10.89 19.89 -10.99
C ARG A 159 10.72 18.57 -10.25
N GLN A 160 9.56 18.38 -9.62
CA GLN A 160 9.23 17.15 -8.88
C GLN A 160 9.06 15.95 -9.82
N MET A 161 8.52 16.17 -11.03
CA MET A 161 8.42 15.13 -12.06
C MET A 161 9.79 14.74 -12.61
N ALA A 162 10.69 15.72 -12.85
CA ALA A 162 12.03 15.45 -13.34
C ALA A 162 12.89 14.69 -12.32
N GLU A 163 12.75 14.99 -11.02
CA GLU A 163 13.47 14.29 -9.95
C GLU A 163 13.24 12.77 -9.99
N ALA A 164 12.02 12.32 -10.27
CA ALA A 164 11.71 10.88 -10.35
C ALA A 164 12.38 10.17 -11.53
N ILE A 165 12.84 10.91 -12.55
CA ILE A 165 13.42 10.37 -13.80
C ILE A 165 14.94 10.54 -13.83
N GLN A 166 15.48 11.57 -13.16
CA GLN A 166 16.90 11.93 -13.20
C GLN A 166 17.79 11.16 -12.21
N VAL A 167 17.19 10.36 -11.30
CA VAL A 167 17.87 9.64 -10.22
C VAL A 167 18.11 8.18 -10.57
#